data_AF-A0A4U2YW92-F1
#
_entry.id   AF-A0A4U2YW92-F1
#
_cell.length_a   1.000
_cell.length_b   1.000
_cell.length_c   1.000
_cell.angle_alpha   90.00
_cell.angle_beta   90.00
_cell.angle_gamma   90.00
#
_symmetry.space_group_name_H-M   'P 1'
#
loop_
_entity.id
_entity.type
_entity.pdbx_description
1 polymer ?
#
loop_
_entity_poly.entity_id
_entity_poly.type
_entity_poly.pdbx_seq_one_letter_code
_entity_poly.pdbx_strand_id
1 'polypeptide(L)'
;MGDILVREVDELAIDKIEKAAKKAKVSRQVYLKSLLERIAYYDVFIEERDRFEKVVMASQKQMEQYLLQQSELYERVSRIESMLYLLLDSDEEEIQQQLIEVVGRELKQNE
;
A
#
# COMPACT_ATOMS: atom_id res chain seq x y z
N MET A 1 -19.93 -36.91 4.42
CA MET A 1 -20.68 -35.69 4.77
C MET A 1 -22.09 -36.10 5.13
N GLY A 2 -22.57 -35.72 6.32
CA GLY A 2 -23.91 -36.08 6.78
C GLY A 2 -24.93 -35.03 6.36
N ASP A 3 -26.12 -35.47 5.95
CA ASP A 3 -27.25 -34.57 5.73
C ASP A 3 -27.77 -34.05 7.08
N ILE A 4 -28.01 -32.75 7.17
CA ILE A 4 -28.57 -32.10 8.36
C ILE A 4 -30.06 -31.89 8.14
N LEU A 5 -30.86 -32.45 9.03
CA LEU A 5 -32.31 -32.26 9.02
C LEU A 5 -32.70 -31.20 10.06
N VAL A 6 -33.21 -30.08 9.59
CA VAL A 6 -33.74 -29.00 10.45
C VAL A 6 -35.23 -29.21 10.63
N ARG A 7 -35.68 -29.40 11.88
CA ARG A 7 -37.08 -29.59 12.26
C ARG A 7 -37.64 -28.33 12.90
N GLU A 8 -38.97 -28.27 13.03
CA GLU A 8 -39.67 -27.19 13.76
C GLU A 8 -39.36 -25.79 13.21
N VAL A 9 -39.26 -25.68 11.89
CA VAL A 9 -39.06 -24.39 11.22
C VAL A 9 -40.42 -23.74 10.98
N ASP A 10 -40.53 -22.46 11.33
CA ASP A 10 -41.70 -21.62 11.05
C ASP A 10 -42.06 -21.66 9.55
N GLU A 11 -43.34 -21.89 9.24
CA GLU A 11 -43.86 -21.94 7.87
C GLU A 11 -43.57 -20.66 7.08
N LEU A 12 -43.62 -19.50 7.73
CA LEU A 12 -43.28 -18.22 7.12
C LEU A 12 -41.80 -18.14 6.74
N ALA A 13 -40.92 -18.78 7.52
CA ALA A 13 -39.51 -18.86 7.19
C ALA A 13 -39.28 -19.79 5.99
N ILE A 14 -40.00 -20.92 5.92
CA ILE A 14 -39.94 -21.84 4.78
C ILE A 14 -40.34 -21.14 3.48
N ASP A 15 -41.46 -20.39 3.49
CA ASP A 15 -41.95 -19.66 2.31
C ASP A 15 -40.96 -18.58 1.86
N LYS A 16 -40.38 -17.83 2.79
CA LYS A 16 -39.34 -16.83 2.48
C LYS A 16 -38.11 -17.47 1.83
N ILE A 17 -37.61 -18.57 2.39
CA ILE A 17 -36.44 -19.29 1.84
C ILE A 17 -36.77 -19.82 0.45
N GLU A 18 -37.97 -20.37 0.24
CA GLU A 18 -38.39 -20.87 -1.06
C GLU A 18 -38.48 -19.76 -2.11
N LYS A 19 -39.08 -18.61 -1.77
CA LYS A 19 -39.14 -17.44 -2.65
C LYS A 19 -37.74 -16.95 -3.02
N ALA A 20 -36.84 -16.89 -2.05
CA ALA A 20 -35.47 -16.47 -2.27
C ALA A 20 -34.69 -17.46 -3.16
N ALA A 21 -34.83 -18.77 -2.93
CA ALA A 21 -34.23 -19.80 -3.76
C ALA A 21 -34.75 -19.76 -5.21
N LYS A 22 -36.07 -19.58 -5.40
CA LYS A 22 -36.68 -19.38 -6.73
C LYS A 22 -36.13 -18.16 -7.45
N LYS A 23 -35.99 -17.02 -6.74
CA LYS A 23 -35.39 -15.80 -7.30
C LYS A 23 -33.94 -16.02 -7.75
N ALA A 24 -33.19 -16.82 -6.99
CA ALA A 24 -31.82 -17.22 -7.32
C ALA A 24 -31.73 -18.38 -8.33
N LYS A 25 -32.86 -18.93 -8.80
CA LYS A 25 -32.95 -20.07 -9.73
C LYS A 25 -32.19 -21.32 -9.25
N VAL A 26 -32.21 -21.58 -7.95
CA VAL A 26 -31.57 -22.74 -7.33
C VAL A 26 -32.54 -23.49 -6.42
N SER A 27 -32.20 -24.73 -6.02
CA SER A 27 -33.01 -25.47 -5.06
C SER A 27 -32.92 -24.85 -3.66
N ARG A 28 -33.95 -25.09 -2.83
CA ARG A 28 -33.99 -24.61 -1.43
C ARG A 28 -32.76 -25.05 -0.63
N GLN A 29 -32.35 -26.30 -0.82
CA GLN A 29 -31.16 -26.87 -0.16
C GLN A 29 -29.87 -26.19 -0.62
N VAL A 30 -29.71 -25.95 -1.91
CA VAL A 30 -28.53 -25.26 -2.46
C VAL A 30 -28.47 -23.82 -1.96
N TYR A 31 -29.61 -23.14 -1.89
CA TYR A 31 -29.70 -21.79 -1.37
C TYR A 31 -29.34 -21.71 0.13
N LEU A 32 -29.87 -22.63 0.95
CA LEU A 32 -29.54 -22.69 2.38
C LEU A 32 -28.06 -23.03 2.60
N LYS A 33 -27.52 -23.98 1.84
CA LYS A 33 -26.12 -24.34 1.91
C LYS A 33 -25.22 -23.15 1.61
N SER A 34 -25.49 -22.39 0.55
CA SER A 34 -24.66 -21.23 0.19
C SER A 34 -24.72 -20.11 1.25
N LEU A 35 -25.87 -19.91 1.90
CA LEU A 35 -25.98 -18.97 3.02
C LEU A 35 -25.16 -19.43 4.22
N LEU A 36 -25.25 -20.71 4.59
CA LEU A 36 -24.49 -21.27 5.71
C LEU A 36 -22.99 -21.22 5.46
N GLU A 37 -22.55 -21.56 4.24
CA GLU A 37 -21.15 -21.42 3.84
C GLU A 37 -20.69 -19.98 3.95
N ARG A 38 -21.47 -19.02 3.42
CA ARG A 38 -21.14 -17.60 3.49
C ARG A 38 -20.99 -17.10 4.94
N ILE A 39 -21.84 -17.57 5.85
CA ILE A 39 -21.76 -17.21 7.27
C ILE A 39 -20.55 -17.88 7.92
N ALA A 40 -20.33 -19.17 7.66
CA ALA A 40 -19.21 -19.92 8.24
C ALA A 40 -17.84 -19.36 7.85
N TYR A 41 -17.70 -18.82 6.64
CA TYR A 41 -16.47 -18.21 6.17
C TYR A 41 -16.41 -16.69 6.38
N TYR A 42 -17.42 -16.08 7.01
CA TYR A 42 -17.47 -14.62 7.15
C TYR A 42 -16.30 -14.10 8.00
N ASP A 43 -16.04 -14.73 9.14
CA ASP A 43 -14.97 -14.30 10.04
C ASP A 43 -13.59 -14.47 9.38
N VAL A 44 -13.36 -15.60 8.71
CA VAL A 44 -12.13 -15.86 7.94
C VAL A 44 -11.95 -14.82 6.82
N PHE A 45 -13.04 -14.44 6.14
CA PHE A 45 -13.01 -13.40 5.12
C PHE A 45 -12.65 -12.03 5.71
N ILE A 46 -13.19 -11.68 6.89
CA ILE A 46 -12.85 -10.43 7.58
C ILE A 46 -11.37 -10.44 8.01
N GLU A 47 -10.88 -11.54 8.57
CA GLU A 47 -9.47 -11.66 8.96
C GLU A 47 -8.51 -11.50 7.78
N GLU A 48 -8.79 -12.15 6.65
CA GLU A 48 -7.97 -12.03 5.44
C GLU A 48 -8.07 -10.63 4.80
N ARG A 49 -9.26 -10.01 4.84
CA ARG A 49 -9.41 -8.61 4.40
C ARG A 49 -8.56 -7.67 5.25
N ASP A 50 -8.62 -7.81 6.57
CA ASP A 50 -7.88 -6.95 7.50
C ASP A 50 -6.36 -7.16 7.37
N ARG A 51 -5.94 -8.41 7.09
CA ARG A 51 -4.56 -8.73 6.76
C ARG A 51 -4.12 -8.06 5.46
N PHE A 52 -4.94 -8.14 4.42
CA PHE A 52 -4.67 -7.49 3.14
C PHE A 52 -4.55 -5.97 3.29
N GLU A 53 -5.47 -5.34 4.03
CA GLU A 53 -5.43 -3.90 4.31
C GLU A 53 -4.12 -3.48 4.97
N LYS A 54 -3.65 -4.23 5.98
CA LYS A 54 -2.35 -3.97 6.63
C LYS A 54 -1.19 -4.02 5.64
N VAL A 55 -1.17 -5.00 4.73
CA VAL A 55 -0.12 -5.13 3.71
C VAL A 55 -0.15 -3.96 2.74
N VAL A 56 -1.34 -3.53 2.32
CA VAL A 56 -1.51 -2.38 1.42
C VAL A 56 -1.01 -1.09 2.09
N MET A 57 -1.41 -0.82 3.34
CA MET A 57 -0.96 0.36 4.07
C MET A 57 0.55 0.36 4.30
N ALA A 58 1.13 -0.80 4.63
CA ALA A 58 2.58 -0.92 4.80
C ALA A 58 3.32 -0.65 3.47
N SER A 59 2.82 -1.20 2.37
CA SER A 59 3.38 -1.00 1.03
C SER A 59 3.30 0.46 0.60
N GLN A 60 2.16 1.12 0.82
CA GLN A 60 1.98 2.53 0.52
C GLN A 60 3.00 3.40 1.29
N LYS A 61 3.16 3.15 2.59
CA LYS A 61 4.13 3.87 3.42
C LYS A 61 5.56 3.68 2.92
N GLN A 62 5.93 2.46 2.54
CA GLN A 62 7.26 2.20 1.96
C GLN A 62 7.46 2.96 0.65
N MET A 63 6.44 3.00 -0.22
CA MET A 63 6.52 3.71 -1.49
C MET A 63 6.67 5.23 -1.30
N GLU A 64 5.95 5.82 -0.34
CA GLU A 64 6.11 7.23 0.03
C GLU A 64 7.53 7.54 0.53
N GLN A 65 8.10 6.65 1.36
CA GLN A 65 9.49 6.78 1.82
C GLN A 65 10.50 6.68 0.68
N TYR A 66 10.30 5.74 -0.25
CA TYR A 66 11.17 5.60 -1.42
C TYR A 66 11.13 6.84 -2.32
N LEU A 67 9.94 7.41 -2.55
CA LEU A 67 9.81 8.63 -3.34
C LEU A 67 10.57 9.80 -2.72
N LEU A 68 10.48 9.97 -1.40
CA LEU A 68 11.23 11.01 -0.68
C LEU A 68 12.75 10.80 -0.79
N GLN A 69 13.22 9.58 -0.56
CA GLN A 69 14.64 9.26 -0.69
C GLN A 69 15.14 9.48 -2.12
N GLN A 70 14.32 9.16 -3.11
CA GLN A 70 14.66 9.37 -4.52
C GLN A 70 14.76 10.86 -4.85
N SER A 71 13.85 11.71 -4.34
CA SER A 71 13.95 13.16 -4.56
C SER A 71 15.21 13.75 -3.93
N GLU A 72 15.57 13.32 -2.72
CA GLU A 72 16.81 13.77 -2.06
C GLU A 72 18.05 13.32 -2.85
N LEU A 73 18.03 12.09 -3.39
CA LEU A 73 19.12 11.58 -4.22
C LEU A 73 19.27 12.41 -5.50
N TYR A 74 18.18 12.70 -6.20
CA TYR A 74 18.22 13.52 -7.42
C TYR A 74 18.75 14.93 -7.15
N GLU A 75 18.35 15.55 -6.03
CA GLU A 75 18.87 16.85 -5.64
C GLU A 75 20.39 16.80 -5.42
N ARG A 76 20.89 15.77 -4.73
CA ARG A 76 22.34 15.59 -4.51
C ARG A 76 23.09 15.36 -5.82
N VAL A 77 22.56 14.52 -6.72
CA VAL A 77 23.16 14.29 -8.04
C VAL A 77 23.21 15.59 -8.85
N SER A 78 22.12 16.35 -8.87
CA SER A 78 22.07 17.63 -9.59
C SER A 78 23.08 18.66 -9.05
N ARG A 79 23.30 18.69 -7.72
CA ARG A 79 24.37 19.51 -7.12
C ARG A 79 25.76 19.05 -7.57
N ILE A 80 26.02 17.75 -7.58
CA ILE A 80 27.30 17.20 -8.07
C ILE A 80 27.51 17.55 -9.54
N GLU A 81 26.50 17.37 -10.38
CA GLU A 81 26.55 17.74 -11.80
C GLU A 81 26.88 19.22 -11.95
N SER A 82 26.22 20.09 -11.19
CA SER A 82 26.49 21.55 -11.20
C SER A 82 27.93 21.88 -10.81
N MET A 83 28.47 21.22 -9.77
CA MET A 83 29.87 21.41 -9.36
C MET A 83 30.85 20.92 -10.43
N LEU A 84 30.56 19.80 -11.09
CA LEU A 84 31.39 19.29 -12.18
C LEU A 84 31.37 20.23 -13.38
N TYR A 85 30.21 20.81 -13.73
CA TYR A 85 30.12 21.84 -14.76
C TYR A 85 31.00 23.03 -14.42
N LEU A 86 30.93 23.55 -13.19
CA LEU A 86 31.81 24.65 -12.76
C LEU A 86 33.29 24.28 -12.90
N LEU A 87 33.71 23.10 -12.46
CA LEU A 87 35.11 22.67 -12.57
C LEU A 87 35.59 22.45 -14.01
N LEU A 88 34.69 22.14 -14.94
CA LEU A 88 35.02 21.89 -16.35
C LEU A 88 34.96 23.16 -17.20
N ASP A 89 34.14 24.15 -16.82
CA ASP A 89 34.02 25.45 -17.52
C ASP A 89 34.96 26.52 -16.95
N SER A 90 35.57 26.30 -15.78
CA SER A 90 36.49 27.24 -15.15
C SER A 90 37.94 26.94 -15.56
N ASP A 91 38.70 27.97 -15.93
CA ASP A 91 40.15 27.83 -16.12
C ASP A 91 40.85 27.53 -14.77
N GLU A 92 41.99 26.84 -14.80
CA GLU A 92 42.70 26.32 -13.61
C GLU A 92 43.00 27.40 -12.54
N GLU A 93 43.21 28.66 -12.98
CA GLU A 93 43.42 29.83 -12.10
C GLU A 93 42.13 30.28 -11.39
N GLU A 94 40.97 30.15 -12.02
CA GLU A 94 39.67 30.59 -11.49
C GLU A 94 39.19 29.62 -10.39
N ILE A 95 39.43 28.32 -10.58
CA ILE A 95 39.14 27.26 -9.58
C ILE A 95 39.99 27.45 -8.31
N GLN A 96 41.27 27.76 -8.47
CA GLN A 96 42.19 28.03 -7.36
C GLN A 96 41.75 29.26 -6.54
N GLN A 97 41.33 30.34 -7.19
CA GLN A 97 40.82 31.53 -6.50
C GLN A 97 39.54 31.25 -5.72
N GLN A 98 38.58 30.53 -6.29
CA GLN A 98 37.33 30.19 -5.60
C GLN A 98 37.55 29.26 -4.40
N LEU A 99 38.45 28.28 -4.51
CA LEU A 99 38.81 27.40 -3.39
C LEU A 99 39.47 28.18 -2.23
N ILE A 100 40.35 29.14 -2.52
CA ILE A 100 40.98 29.99 -1.51
C ILE A 100 39.95 30.87 -0.81
N GLU A 101 38.98 31.43 -1.53
CA GLU A 101 37.91 32.24 -0.93
C GLU A 101 36.97 31.43 -0.03
N VAL A 102 36.62 30.20 -0.43
CA VAL A 102 35.76 29.31 0.38
C VAL A 102 36.48 28.89 1.66
N VAL A 103 37.74 28.44 1.57
CA VAL A 103 38.56 28.08 2.74
C VAL A 103 38.83 29.29 3.64
N GLY A 104 39.06 30.46 3.06
CA GLY A 104 39.25 31.72 3.79
C GLY A 104 37.99 32.20 4.53
N ARG A 105 36.79 31.87 4.06
CA ARG A 105 35.53 32.16 4.78
C ARG A 105 35.27 31.20 5.94
N GLU A 106 35.59 29.92 5.79
CA GLU A 106 35.45 28.94 6.87
C GLU A 106 36.39 29.21 8.06
N LEU A 107 37.58 29.73 7.80
CA LEU A 107 38.52 30.16 8.85
C LEU A 107 38.01 31.38 9.63
N LYS A 108 37.32 32.32 8.98
CA LYS A 108 36.77 33.54 9.62
C LYS A 108 35.49 33.31 10.41
N GLN A 109 34.79 32.19 10.20
CA GLN A 109 33.60 31.84 10.99
C GLN A 109 33.93 31.07 12.27
N ASN A 110 35.19 30.64 12.44
CA ASN A 110 35.68 29.87 13.60
C ASN A 110 36.61 30.69 14.52
N GLU A 111 36.72 32.01 14.33
CA GLU A 111 37.30 32.99 15.25
C GLU A 111 36.20 33.79 15.97
#